data_AF-A0A8T3CKD2-F1
#
_entry.id   AF-A0A8T3CKD2-F1
#
_cell.length_a   1.000
_cell.length_b   1.000
_cell.length_c   1.000
_cell.angle_alpha   90.00
_cell.angle_beta   90.00
_cell.angle_gamma   90.00
#
_symmetry.space_group_name_H-M   'P 1'
#
loop_
_entity.id
_entity.type
_entity.pdbx_description
1 polymer ?
#
loop_
_entity_poly.entity_id
_entity_poly.type
_entity_poly.pdbx_seq_one_letter_code
_entity_poly.pdbx_strand_id
1 'polypeptide(L)'
;MVFFGLATVNDFQSSLGKQVAKQLNLCKDLLFSVFAFPVGMFVVLIFWAIYTYDRQLVYPASMDEFFPPWMNHAMHTLVLPLCMGELVLQPHAFPKARNGLAALTIVGLAYLSWVIWVYLTVGIWVYPLLGLLSTPGLLGFFFCNMSIVTLFYILGQILNKKIWGHMPMNSTYSGAKMKT
;
A
#
# COMPACT_ATOMS: atom_id res chain seq x y z
N MET A 1 8.09 -2.62 4.12
CA MET A 1 9.18 -2.68 5.13
C MET A 1 8.96 -1.72 6.29
N VAL A 2 8.78 -0.41 6.06
CA VAL A 2 8.51 0.55 7.15
C VAL A 2 7.31 0.16 8.01
N PHE A 3 6.20 -0.25 7.39
CA PHE A 3 5.01 -0.72 8.11
C PHE A 3 5.31 -1.91 9.04
N PHE A 4 5.88 -3.00 8.49
CA PHE A 4 6.19 -4.20 9.29
C PHE A 4 7.23 -3.92 10.37
N GLY A 5 8.22 -3.05 10.12
CA GLY A 5 9.15 -2.62 11.16
C GLY A 5 8.45 -1.89 12.31
N LEU A 6 7.52 -0.98 12.02
CA LEU A 6 6.70 -0.32 13.04
C LEU A 6 5.76 -1.28 13.76
N ALA A 7 5.19 -2.26 13.06
CA ALA A 7 4.38 -3.32 13.66
C ALA A 7 5.21 -4.13 14.66
N THR A 8 6.42 -4.55 14.29
CA THR A 8 7.34 -5.26 15.19
C THR A 8 7.67 -4.42 16.43
N VAL A 9 7.95 -3.13 16.29
CA VAL A 9 8.18 -2.25 17.46
C VAL A 9 6.93 -2.14 18.34
N ASN A 10 5.75 -2.09 17.71
CA ASN A 10 4.47 -2.02 18.42
C ASN A 10 4.16 -3.30 19.19
N ASP A 11 4.64 -4.47 18.76
CA ASP A 11 4.47 -5.72 19.50
C ASP A 11 5.20 -5.70 20.86
N PHE A 12 6.27 -4.91 20.98
CA PHE A 12 6.99 -4.67 22.24
C PHE A 12 6.42 -3.50 23.06
N GLN A 13 5.18 -3.06 22.80
CA GLN A 13 4.54 -1.93 23.50
C GLN A 13 4.46 -2.07 25.03
N SER A 14 4.52 -3.29 25.57
CA SER A 14 4.54 -3.55 27.02
C SER A 14 5.73 -2.88 27.73
N SER A 15 6.81 -2.62 27.00
CA SER A 15 8.01 -1.94 27.49
C SER A 15 8.00 -0.43 27.24
N LEU A 16 6.95 0.11 26.61
CA LEU A 16 6.83 1.52 26.21
C LEU A 16 5.84 2.28 27.11
N GLY A 17 6.09 3.59 27.28
CA GLY A 17 5.14 4.47 27.96
C GLY A 17 3.79 4.55 27.21
N LYS A 18 2.67 4.64 27.94
CA LYS A 18 1.29 4.62 27.38
C LYS A 18 1.08 5.60 26.22
N GLN A 19 1.67 6.79 26.29
CA GLN A 19 1.56 7.81 25.25
C GLN A 19 2.29 7.39 23.95
N VAL A 20 3.47 6.78 24.08
CA VAL A 20 4.26 6.29 22.93
C VAL A 20 3.54 5.14 22.25
N ALA A 21 3.03 4.18 23.03
CA ALA A 21 2.25 3.05 22.51
C ALA A 21 1.00 3.53 21.73
N LYS A 22 0.29 4.55 22.22
CA LYS A 22 -0.87 5.12 21.52
C LYS A 22 -0.47 5.74 20.17
N GLN A 23 0.62 6.50 20.12
CA GLN A 23 1.10 7.12 18.88
C GLN A 23 1.58 6.09 17.87
N LEU A 24 2.29 5.04 18.32
CA LEU A 24 2.73 3.94 17.47
C LEU A 24 1.55 3.19 16.86
N ASN A 25 0.53 2.86 17.65
CA ASN A 25 -0.69 2.23 17.15
C ASN A 25 -1.41 3.09 16.10
N LEU A 26 -1.54 4.40 16.37
CA LEU A 26 -2.14 5.33 15.39
C LEU A 26 -1.32 5.40 14.10
N CYS A 27 0.01 5.49 14.21
CA CYS A 27 0.90 5.54 13.05
C CYS A 27 0.83 4.24 12.24
N LYS A 28 0.89 3.08 12.90
CA LYS A 28 0.72 1.75 12.31
C LYS A 28 -0.60 1.69 11.53
N ASP A 29 -1.70 2.07 12.17
CA ASP A 29 -3.02 1.98 11.57
C ASP A 29 -3.18 2.93 10.39
N LEU A 30 -2.68 4.17 10.47
CA LEU A 30 -2.68 5.10 9.34
C LEU A 30 -1.81 4.56 8.19
N LEU A 31 -0.62 4.07 8.49
CA LEU A 31 0.28 3.52 7.46
C LEU A 31 -0.35 2.31 6.76
N PHE A 32 -0.96 1.40 7.51
CA PHE A 32 -1.64 0.25 6.93
C PHE A 32 -2.84 0.67 6.08
N SER A 33 -3.77 1.39 6.71
CA SER A 33 -5.09 1.69 6.16
C SER A 33 -5.03 2.63 4.96
N VAL A 34 -4.16 3.64 4.99
CA VAL A 34 -4.06 4.67 3.95
C VAL A 34 -3.09 4.28 2.86
N PHE A 35 -2.01 3.57 3.19
CA PHE A 35 -0.94 3.28 2.22
C PHE A 35 -0.76 1.79 1.95
N ALA A 36 -0.35 1.01 2.95
CA ALA A 36 0.12 -0.35 2.72
C ALA A 36 -0.94 -1.24 2.07
N PHE A 37 -2.18 -1.22 2.59
CA PHE A 37 -3.26 -2.01 2.02
C PHE A 37 -3.69 -1.51 0.63
N PRO A 38 -4.21 -0.28 0.46
CA PRO A 38 -4.74 0.13 -0.85
C PRO A 38 -3.68 0.18 -1.96
N VAL A 39 -2.48 0.67 -1.66
CA VAL A 39 -1.37 0.74 -2.63
C VAL A 39 -0.80 -0.65 -2.88
N GLY A 40 -0.64 -1.49 -1.85
CA GLY A 40 -0.14 -2.85 -2.01
C GLY A 40 -1.04 -3.70 -2.91
N MET A 41 -2.35 -3.66 -2.67
CA MET A 41 -3.33 -4.34 -3.52
C MET A 41 -3.32 -3.82 -4.95
N PHE A 42 -3.22 -2.51 -5.13
CA PHE A 42 -3.10 -1.87 -6.43
C PHE A 42 -1.84 -2.32 -7.18
N VAL A 43 -0.66 -2.30 -6.55
CA VAL A 43 0.61 -2.70 -7.18
C VAL A 43 0.54 -4.14 -7.65
N VAL A 44 0.04 -5.07 -6.82
CA VAL A 44 -0.12 -6.48 -7.21
C VAL A 44 -1.02 -6.59 -8.45
N LEU A 45 -2.19 -5.95 -8.41
CA LEU A 45 -3.16 -6.02 -9.51
C LEU A 45 -2.56 -5.48 -10.81
N ILE A 46 -2.06 -4.25 -10.80
CA ILE A 46 -1.62 -3.58 -12.03
C ILE A 46 -0.34 -4.20 -12.57
N PHE A 47 0.58 -4.63 -11.70
CA PHE A 47 1.81 -5.29 -12.10
C PHE A 47 1.50 -6.58 -12.85
N TRP A 48 0.73 -7.51 -12.25
CA TRP A 48 0.46 -8.78 -12.89
C TRP A 48 -0.44 -8.65 -14.12
N ALA A 49 -1.38 -7.69 -14.12
CA ALA A 49 -2.18 -7.39 -15.30
C ALA A 49 -1.30 -6.98 -16.50
N ILE A 50 -0.35 -6.07 -16.29
CA ILE A 50 0.54 -5.63 -17.38
C ILE A 50 1.59 -6.71 -17.68
N TYR A 51 2.18 -7.33 -16.66
CA TYR A 51 3.21 -8.36 -16.81
C TYR A 51 2.74 -9.54 -17.66
N THR A 52 1.51 -10.01 -17.43
CA THR A 52 0.92 -11.12 -18.18
C THR A 52 0.52 -10.73 -19.61
N TYR A 53 0.18 -9.46 -19.84
CA TYR A 53 -0.08 -8.93 -21.18
C TYR A 53 1.22 -8.76 -21.99
N ASP A 54 2.17 -7.99 -21.46
CA ASP A 54 3.51 -7.84 -21.97
C ASP A 54 4.45 -7.35 -20.85
N ARG A 55 5.31 -8.25 -20.36
CA ARG A 55 6.27 -7.93 -19.30
C ARG A 55 7.24 -6.81 -19.67
N GLN A 56 7.54 -6.57 -20.95
CA GLN A 56 8.50 -5.52 -21.34
C GLN A 56 8.03 -4.11 -20.95
N LEU A 57 6.74 -3.95 -20.70
CA LEU A 57 6.13 -2.66 -20.34
C LEU A 57 6.39 -2.24 -18.88
N VAL A 58 6.69 -3.19 -17.98
CA VAL A 58 6.87 -2.94 -16.54
C VAL A 58 8.08 -3.65 -15.93
N TYR A 59 8.50 -4.78 -16.50
CA TYR A 59 9.59 -5.62 -16.03
C TYR A 59 10.33 -6.28 -17.21
N PRO A 60 11.19 -5.51 -17.90
CA PRO A 60 11.94 -5.99 -19.07
C PRO A 60 12.76 -7.24 -18.80
N ALA A 61 13.09 -8.00 -19.84
CA ALA A 61 13.87 -9.24 -19.70
C ALA A 61 15.26 -9.00 -19.10
N SER A 62 15.87 -7.84 -19.37
CA SER A 62 17.16 -7.44 -18.78
C SER A 62 17.11 -7.35 -17.25
N MET A 63 15.93 -7.20 -16.64
CA MET A 63 15.79 -7.18 -15.18
C MET A 63 16.06 -8.55 -14.55
N ASP A 64 15.92 -9.66 -15.29
CA ASP A 64 16.15 -11.01 -14.77
C ASP A 64 17.63 -11.25 -14.40
N GLU A 65 18.55 -10.49 -15.00
CA GLU A 65 19.98 -10.51 -14.68
C GLU A 65 20.27 -9.97 -13.28
N PHE A 66 19.45 -9.04 -12.79
CA PHE A 66 19.60 -8.39 -11.49
C PHE A 66 18.64 -8.97 -10.44
N PHE A 67 17.45 -9.37 -10.87
CA PHE A 67 16.35 -9.82 -10.03
C PHE A 67 15.88 -11.21 -10.47
N PRO A 68 16.32 -12.29 -9.78
CA PRO A 68 15.87 -13.63 -10.11
C PRO A 68 14.34 -13.77 -9.94
N PRO A 69 13.69 -14.71 -10.64
CA PRO A 69 12.23 -14.82 -10.66
C PRO A 69 11.55 -14.91 -9.28
N TRP A 70 12.20 -15.56 -8.31
CA TRP A 70 11.66 -15.65 -6.95
C TRP A 70 11.58 -14.28 -6.26
N MET A 71 12.52 -13.36 -6.55
CA MET A 71 12.52 -12.01 -6.00
C MET A 71 11.40 -11.17 -6.62
N ASN A 72 11.10 -11.38 -7.91
CA ASN A 72 9.94 -10.78 -8.55
C ASN A 72 8.63 -11.19 -7.84
N HIS A 73 8.46 -12.50 -7.58
CA HIS A 73 7.31 -12.98 -6.80
C HIS A 73 7.29 -12.46 -5.35
N ALA A 74 8.45 -12.34 -4.71
CA ALA A 74 8.54 -11.77 -3.37
C ALA A 74 8.08 -10.31 -3.33
N MET A 75 8.42 -9.53 -4.35
CA MET A 75 8.06 -8.11 -4.44
C MET A 75 6.63 -7.87 -4.93
N HIS A 76 6.11 -8.70 -5.84
CA HIS A 76 4.84 -8.43 -6.53
C HIS A 76 3.73 -9.45 -6.27
N THR A 77 4.01 -10.63 -5.70
CA THR A 77 2.99 -11.61 -5.33
C THR A 77 2.76 -11.62 -3.82
N LEU A 78 3.82 -11.71 -3.00
CA LEU A 78 3.69 -11.88 -1.55
C LEU A 78 3.01 -10.70 -0.84
N VAL A 79 3.01 -9.51 -1.45
CA VAL A 79 2.32 -8.33 -0.91
C VAL A 79 0.84 -8.61 -0.67
N LEU A 80 0.17 -9.33 -1.58
CA LEU A 80 -1.26 -9.67 -1.47
C LEU A 80 -1.58 -10.49 -0.21
N PRO A 81 -1.03 -11.71 -0.02
CA PRO A 81 -1.33 -12.50 1.17
C PRO A 81 -0.85 -11.83 2.46
N LEU A 82 0.22 -11.03 2.43
CA LEU A 82 0.68 -10.30 3.61
C LEU A 82 -0.30 -9.18 4.02
N CYS A 83 -0.76 -8.37 3.06
CA CYS A 83 -1.75 -7.32 3.32
C CYS A 83 -3.10 -7.91 3.73
N MET A 84 -3.53 -9.00 3.11
CA MET A 84 -4.77 -9.69 3.48
C MET A 84 -4.65 -10.36 4.85
N GLY A 85 -3.51 -10.97 5.14
CA GLY A 85 -3.21 -11.56 6.45
C GLY A 85 -3.27 -10.51 7.56
N GLU A 86 -2.57 -9.39 7.40
CA GLU A 86 -2.59 -8.28 8.36
C GLU A 86 -4.02 -7.77 8.60
N LEU A 87 -4.80 -7.56 7.53
CA LEU A 87 -6.20 -7.10 7.64
C LEU A 87 -7.08 -8.06 8.45
N VAL A 88 -6.88 -9.37 8.29
CA VAL A 88 -7.66 -10.41 8.98
C VAL A 88 -7.16 -10.66 10.40
N LEU A 89 -5.86 -10.49 10.66
CA LEU A 89 -5.22 -10.81 11.94
C LEU A 89 -5.20 -9.64 12.91
N GLN A 90 -5.23 -8.40 12.42
CA GLN A 90 -5.17 -7.20 13.25
C GLN A 90 -6.29 -6.21 12.91
N PRO A 91 -7.01 -5.68 13.93
CA PRO A 91 -7.93 -4.58 13.72
C PRO A 91 -7.16 -3.28 13.46
N HIS A 92 -7.59 -2.53 12.44
CA HIS A 92 -7.02 -1.22 12.13
C HIS A 92 -8.05 -0.11 12.22
N ALA A 93 -7.68 1.03 12.81
CA ALA A 93 -8.48 2.24 12.77
C ALA A 93 -8.29 2.98 11.45
N PHE A 94 -9.31 2.94 10.58
CA PHE A 94 -9.32 3.74 9.37
C PHE A 94 -9.68 5.21 9.68
N PRO A 95 -8.97 6.19 9.10
CA PRO A 95 -9.35 7.59 9.24
C PRO A 95 -10.65 7.87 8.49
N LYS A 96 -11.24 9.05 8.72
CA LYS A 96 -12.36 9.54 7.89
C LYS A 96 -11.97 9.45 6.42
N ALA A 97 -12.84 8.88 5.58
CA ALA A 97 -12.54 8.60 4.17
C ALA A 97 -11.94 9.81 3.42
N ARG A 98 -12.48 11.01 3.64
CA ARG A 98 -11.93 12.26 3.07
C ARG A 98 -10.45 12.47 3.39
N ASN A 99 -10.03 12.20 4.61
CA ASN A 99 -8.65 12.42 5.05
C ASN A 99 -7.71 11.36 4.46
N GLY A 100 -8.13 10.09 4.46
CA GLY A 100 -7.36 9.00 3.83
C GLY A 100 -7.19 9.21 2.33
N LEU A 101 -8.28 9.58 1.64
CA LEU A 101 -8.25 9.90 0.21
C LEU A 101 -7.41 11.15 -0.09
N ALA A 102 -7.49 12.20 0.74
CA ALA A 102 -6.64 13.37 0.58
C ALA A 102 -5.15 13.02 0.71
N ALA A 103 -4.78 12.19 1.70
CA ALA A 103 -3.41 11.71 1.87
C ALA A 103 -2.93 10.87 0.68
N LEU A 104 -3.77 9.95 0.18
CA LEU A 104 -3.50 9.17 -1.03
C LEU A 104 -3.27 10.06 -2.25
N THR A 105 -4.11 11.07 -2.45
CA THR A 105 -3.95 12.02 -3.57
C THR A 105 -2.66 12.82 -3.45
N ILE A 106 -2.33 13.33 -2.25
CA ILE A 106 -1.08 14.08 -2.03
C ILE A 106 0.14 13.21 -2.36
N VAL A 107 0.17 11.98 -1.85
CA VAL A 107 1.29 11.05 -2.13
C VAL A 107 1.31 10.64 -3.60
N GLY A 108 0.15 10.40 -4.22
CA GLY A 108 0.04 10.09 -5.64
C GLY A 108 0.56 11.22 -6.54
N LEU A 109 0.23 12.48 -6.22
CA LEU A 109 0.75 13.65 -6.93
C LEU A 109 2.26 13.83 -6.72
N ALA A 110 2.76 13.59 -5.50
CA ALA A 110 4.19 13.64 -5.22
C ALA A 110 4.95 12.57 -6.03
N TYR A 111 4.42 11.35 -6.09
CA TYR A 111 4.99 10.28 -6.91
C TYR A 111 4.94 10.60 -8.40
N LEU A 112 3.82 11.12 -8.90
CA LEU A 112 3.70 11.55 -10.30
C LEU A 112 4.73 12.64 -10.63
N SER A 113 4.88 13.61 -9.75
CA SER A 113 5.88 14.69 -9.89
C SER A 113 7.29 14.12 -9.96
N TRP A 114 7.60 13.13 -9.13
CA TRP A 114 8.89 12.42 -9.15
C TRP A 114 9.09 11.65 -10.46
N VAL A 115 8.09 10.91 -10.95
CA VAL A 115 8.17 10.19 -12.24
C VAL A 115 8.44 11.15 -13.40
N ILE A 116 7.72 12.28 -13.45
CA ILE A 116 7.93 13.32 -14.45
C ILE A 116 9.34 13.91 -14.33
N TRP A 117 9.79 14.19 -13.11
CA TRP A 117 11.14 14.69 -12.86
C TRP A 117 12.23 13.72 -13.35
N VAL A 118 12.08 12.41 -13.13
CA VAL A 118 13.01 11.39 -13.66
C VAL A 118 13.05 11.45 -15.19
N TYR A 119 11.90 11.52 -15.86
CA TYR A 119 11.85 11.63 -17.31
C TYR A 119 12.52 12.92 -17.81
N LEU A 120 12.28 14.06 -17.18
CA LEU A 120 12.88 15.34 -17.57
C LEU A 120 14.39 15.39 -17.36
N THR A 121 14.92 14.63 -16.40
CA THR A 121 16.35 14.64 -16.04
C THR A 121 17.15 13.56 -16.76
N VAL A 122 16.62 12.35 -16.87
CA VAL A 122 17.30 11.18 -17.44
C VAL A 122 16.91 10.96 -18.91
N GLY A 123 15.75 11.46 -19.34
CA GLY A 123 15.21 11.24 -20.69
C GLY A 123 14.55 9.87 -20.88
N ILE A 124 14.42 9.08 -19.81
CA ILE A 124 13.85 7.72 -19.85
C ILE A 124 12.70 7.63 -18.84
N TRP A 125 11.61 6.98 -19.26
CA TRP A 125 10.48 6.71 -18.37
C TRP A 125 10.82 5.60 -17.38
N VAL A 126 10.37 5.75 -16.13
CA VAL A 126 10.50 4.73 -15.08
C VAL A 126 9.90 3.38 -15.52
N TYR A 127 8.84 3.41 -16.32
CA TYR A 127 8.25 2.24 -16.96
C TYR A 127 8.11 2.50 -18.46
N PRO A 128 8.54 1.56 -19.33
CA PRO A 128 8.40 1.70 -20.78
C PRO A 128 6.97 2.00 -21.25
N LEU A 129 5.95 1.47 -20.57
CA LEU A 129 4.54 1.76 -20.82
C LEU A 129 4.24 3.27 -20.93
N LEU A 130 4.84 4.09 -20.07
CA LEU A 130 4.57 5.53 -20.03
C LEU A 130 5.06 6.23 -21.30
N GLY A 131 6.10 5.72 -21.93
CA GLY A 131 6.62 6.25 -23.20
C GLY A 131 5.73 5.97 -24.41
N LEU A 132 4.77 5.04 -24.28
CA LEU A 132 3.81 4.72 -25.33
C LEU A 132 2.58 5.62 -25.30
N LEU A 133 2.40 6.40 -24.23
CA LEU A 133 1.22 7.22 -24.01
C LEU A 133 1.47 8.67 -24.42
N SER A 134 0.48 9.27 -25.08
CA SER A 134 0.43 10.72 -25.29
C SER A 134 0.17 11.45 -23.96
N THR A 135 0.38 12.77 -23.91
CA THR A 135 0.10 13.56 -22.69
C THR A 135 -1.33 13.37 -22.15
N PRO A 136 -2.40 13.41 -22.97
CA PRO A 136 -3.74 13.07 -22.50
C PRO A 136 -3.85 11.61 -22.02
N GLY A 137 -3.15 10.68 -22.68
CA GLY A 137 -3.07 9.28 -22.27
C GLY A 137 -2.43 9.09 -20.90
N LEU A 138 -1.36 9.82 -20.59
CA LEU A 138 -0.71 9.82 -19.26
C LEU A 138 -1.64 10.35 -18.18
N LEU A 139 -2.39 11.43 -18.45
CA LEU A 139 -3.38 11.96 -17.51
C LEU A 139 -4.51 10.96 -17.27
N GLY A 140 -5.02 10.34 -18.33
CA GLY A 140 -6.04 9.29 -18.24
C GLY A 140 -5.54 8.07 -17.47
N PHE A 141 -4.31 7.65 -17.72
CA PHE A 141 -3.66 6.56 -17.00
C PHE A 141 -3.52 6.87 -15.50
N PHE A 142 -3.04 8.07 -15.14
CA PHE A 142 -2.95 8.48 -13.74
C PHE A 142 -4.33 8.50 -13.05
N PHE A 143 -5.34 9.07 -13.70
CA PHE A 143 -6.70 9.13 -13.16
C PHE A 143 -7.31 7.74 -12.95
N CYS A 144 -7.10 6.83 -13.91
CA CYS A 144 -7.55 5.44 -13.81
C CYS A 144 -6.89 4.73 -12.63
N ASN A 145 -5.57 4.84 -12.49
CA ASN A 145 -4.84 4.25 -11.37
C ASN A 145 -5.30 4.81 -10.01
N MET A 146 -5.48 6.13 -9.90
CA MET A 146 -5.98 6.76 -8.67
C MET A 146 -7.39 6.29 -8.31
N SER A 147 -8.24 6.04 -9.32
CA SER A 147 -9.57 5.47 -9.12
C SER A 147 -9.48 4.04 -8.57
N ILE A 148 -8.61 3.19 -9.11
CA ILE A 148 -8.39 1.82 -8.62
C ILE A 148 -7.87 1.81 -7.19
N VAL A 149 -6.87 2.65 -6.87
CA VAL A 149 -6.35 2.79 -5.49
C VAL A 149 -7.45 3.23 -4.52
N THR A 150 -8.32 4.15 -4.95
CA THR A 150 -9.48 4.60 -4.16
C THR A 150 -10.47 3.47 -3.91
N LEU A 151 -10.73 2.63 -4.91
CA LEU A 151 -11.57 1.44 -4.75
C LEU A 151 -10.98 0.46 -3.73
N PHE A 152 -9.67 0.22 -3.77
CA PHE A 152 -9.00 -0.63 -2.77
C PHE A 152 -9.02 -0.02 -1.36
N TYR A 153 -8.93 1.31 -1.23
CA TYR A 153 -9.06 1.98 0.07
C TYR A 153 -10.48 1.81 0.65
N ILE A 154 -11.52 1.94 -0.18
CA ILE A 154 -12.91 1.71 0.24
C ILE A 154 -13.12 0.24 0.57
N LEU A 155 -12.59 -0.68 -0.24
CA LEU A 155 -12.67 -2.11 0.01
C LEU A 155 -12.01 -2.49 1.34
N GLY A 156 -10.81 -1.97 1.62
CA GLY A 156 -10.12 -2.19 2.89
C GLY A 156 -10.94 -1.72 4.10
N GLN A 157 -11.57 -0.54 4.02
CA GLN A 157 -12.47 -0.05 5.07
C GLN A 157 -13.67 -0.99 5.29
N ILE A 158 -14.31 -1.43 4.21
CA ILE A 158 -15.49 -2.31 4.27
C ILE A 158 -15.10 -3.65 4.89
N LEU A 159 -14.01 -4.25 4.42
CA LEU A 159 -13.52 -5.54 4.91
C LEU A 159 -13.13 -5.44 6.39
N ASN A 160 -12.36 -4.43 6.79
CA ASN A 160 -11.98 -4.22 8.18
C ASN A 160 -13.20 -4.03 9.09
N LYS A 161 -14.19 -3.24 8.66
CA LYS A 161 -15.45 -3.07 9.40
C LYS A 161 -16.25 -4.38 9.47
N LYS A 162 -16.26 -5.19 8.42
CA LYS A 162 -16.98 -6.47 8.40
C LYS A 162 -16.33 -7.49 9.34
N ILE A 163 -15.00 -7.56 9.37
CA ILE A 163 -14.25 -8.50 10.21
C ILE A 163 -14.31 -8.06 11.67
N TRP A 164 -14.07 -6.78 11.97
CA TRP A 164 -13.81 -6.29 13.33
C TRP A 164 -14.88 -5.37 13.91
N GLY A 165 -15.91 -4.99 13.15
CA GLY A 165 -16.91 -3.98 13.54
C GLY A 165 -17.81 -4.36 14.73
N HIS A 166 -17.73 -5.60 15.20
CA HIS A 166 -18.39 -6.07 16.41
C HIS A 166 -17.57 -5.84 17.68
N MET A 167 -16.28 -5.45 17.58
CA MET A 167 -15.43 -5.17 18.73
C MET A 167 -15.57 -3.70 19.19
N PRO A 168 -15.71 -3.45 20.50
CA PRO A 168 -15.77 -2.09 21.02
C PRO A 168 -14.41 -1.37 20.85
N MET A 169 -14.40 -0.15 20.31
CA MET A 169 -13.21 0.68 20.03
C MET A 169 -12.22 0.85 21.21
N ASN A 170 -12.68 0.62 22.44
CA ASN A 170 -11.85 0.75 23.65
C ASN A 170 -10.99 -0.50 23.95
N SER A 171 -11.28 -1.67 23.35
CA SER A 171 -10.46 -2.87 23.55
C SER A 171 -9.23 -2.92 22.65
N THR A 172 -9.15 -2.07 21.62
CA THR A 172 -8.05 -2.05 20.65
C THR A 172 -6.76 -1.41 21.20
N TYR A 173 -6.87 -0.60 22.25
CA TYR A 173 -5.72 0.08 22.91
C TYR A 173 -5.40 -0.47 24.30
N SER A 174 -6.24 -1.37 24.83
CA SER A 174 -5.96 -2.10 26.04
C SER A 174 -5.54 -3.50 25.60
N GLY A 175 -4.23 -3.71 25.49
CA GLY A 175 -3.63 -4.96 25.00
C GLY A 175 -4.47 -6.17 25.37
N ALA A 176 -4.77 -6.98 24.35
CA ALA A 176 -5.49 -8.23 24.49
C ALA A 176 -4.91 -8.99 25.69
N LYS A 177 -5.62 -8.96 26.82
CA LYS A 177 -5.44 -9.93 27.88
C LYS A 177 -5.80 -11.26 27.23
N MET A 178 -4.79 -12.03 26.82
CA MET A 178 -4.93 -13.47 26.61
C MET A 178 -5.62 -14.00 27.86
N LYS A 179 -6.86 -14.44 27.69
CA LYS A 179 -7.47 -15.34 28.66
C LYS A 179 -6.69 -16.66 28.54
N THR A 180 -6.06 -17.00 29.65
CA THR A 180 -5.53 -18.33 30.00
C THR A 180 -6.51 -19.44 29.69
#